data_AF-A0A382PL91-F1
#
_entry.id   AF-A0A382PL91-F1
#
_cell.length_a   1.000
_cell.length_b   1.000
_cell.length_c   1.000
_cell.angle_alpha   90.00
_cell.angle_beta   90.00
_cell.angle_gamma   90.00
#
_symmetry.space_group_name_H-M   'P 1'
#
loop_
_entity.id
_entity.type
_entity.pdbx_description
1 polymer ?
#
loop_
_entity_poly.entity_id
_entity_poly.type
_entity_poly.pdbx_seq_one_letter_code
_entity_poly.pdbx_strand_id
1 'polypeptide(L)'
;MFGPTVGDRVRLGDTELWIEVEEDKTVYGEEVKFGGGKVIRDGMGQSQRVSKDAVDVVITNALILDHWGIVKADIGIKEGRIVGVGKAGNPDIQSGVDIIIGPSTEAIAGEGLIATAGGIDAHIHFICPQQVDDALMSGITTMIGGGTGPAAGTNATTCTPGPWNIHRMYQAVEELPINFGFLGKGNASLPMALEE
;
A
#
# COMPACT_ATOMS: atom_id res chain seq x y z
N MET A 1 6.83 -23.39 -0.64
CA MET A 1 5.94 -23.30 -1.83
C MET A 1 5.02 -22.08 -1.77
N PHE A 2 4.48 -21.77 -0.59
CA PHE A 2 3.51 -20.70 -0.36
C PHE A 2 4.01 -19.63 0.63
N GLY A 3 5.31 -19.55 0.92
CA GLY A 3 5.85 -18.73 2.01
C GLY A 3 5.75 -19.40 3.39
N PRO A 4 6.14 -18.70 4.48
CA PRO A 4 6.03 -19.18 5.86
C PRO A 4 4.56 -19.30 6.32
N THR A 5 4.33 -20.05 7.39
CA THR A 5 3.02 -20.18 8.08
C THR A 5 3.20 -20.10 9.60
N VAL A 6 2.13 -20.29 10.38
CA VAL A 6 2.09 -20.08 11.84
C VAL A 6 3.28 -20.73 12.54
N GLY A 7 3.99 -19.95 13.36
CA GLY A 7 5.16 -20.38 14.14
C GLY A 7 6.50 -20.34 13.39
N ASP A 8 6.49 -20.23 12.06
CA ASP A 8 7.71 -19.97 11.29
C ASP A 8 8.25 -18.56 11.60
N ARG A 9 9.56 -18.40 11.51
CA ARG A 9 10.24 -17.11 11.74
C ARG A 9 11.00 -16.63 10.51
N VAL A 10 10.94 -15.32 10.28
CA VAL A 10 11.65 -14.64 9.19
C VAL A 10 12.53 -13.54 9.77
N ARG A 11 13.80 -13.51 9.36
CA ARG A 11 14.73 -12.42 9.69
C ARG A 11 14.45 -11.21 8.81
N LEU A 12 14.42 -10.02 9.40
CA LEU A 12 14.25 -8.76 8.65
C LEU A 12 15.60 -8.26 8.13
N GLY A 13 15.83 -8.40 6.82
CA GLY A 13 17.07 -8.00 6.17
C GLY A 13 18.29 -8.74 6.76
N ASP A 14 19.37 -8.01 6.97
CA ASP A 14 20.60 -8.49 7.64
C ASP A 14 20.65 -8.13 9.14
N THR A 15 19.51 -7.71 9.71
CA THR A 15 19.40 -7.38 11.14
C THR A 15 19.29 -8.64 12.02
N GLU A 16 19.26 -8.45 13.34
CA GLU A 16 18.93 -9.50 14.32
C GLU A 16 17.45 -9.48 14.75
N LEU A 17 16.60 -8.75 14.02
CA LEU A 17 15.15 -8.76 14.24
C LEU A 17 14.52 -9.96 13.52
N TRP A 18 13.69 -10.69 14.26
CA TRP A 18 12.93 -11.84 13.76
C TRP A 18 11.44 -11.61 14.00
N ILE A 19 10.65 -11.82 12.95
CA ILE A 19 9.19 -11.86 13.03
C ILE A 19 8.71 -13.29 13.04
N GLU A 20 7.67 -13.60 13.81
CA GLU A 20 7.01 -14.91 13.84
C GLU A 20 5.61 -14.75 13.26
N VAL A 21 5.18 -15.70 12.42
CA VAL A 21 3.83 -15.67 11.86
C VAL A 21 2.82 -16.03 12.95
N GLU A 22 1.92 -15.09 13.26
CA GLU A 22 0.95 -15.19 14.37
C GLU A 22 -0.32 -15.94 13.96
N GLU A 23 -0.76 -15.74 12.72
CA GLU A 23 -1.96 -16.32 12.15
C GLU A 23 -1.75 -16.60 10.65
N ASP A 24 -2.36 -17.67 10.15
CA ASP A 24 -2.50 -17.94 8.73
C ASP A 24 -3.99 -18.09 8.39
N LYS A 25 -4.50 -17.21 7.54
CA LYS A 25 -5.92 -17.16 7.15
C LYS A 25 -6.29 -18.22 6.12
N THR A 26 -5.34 -19.00 5.61
CA THR A 26 -5.60 -20.02 4.60
C THR A 26 -6.34 -21.25 5.16
N VAL A 27 -6.81 -22.09 4.25
CA VAL A 27 -7.18 -23.48 4.53
C VAL A 27 -6.14 -24.36 3.85
N TYR A 28 -5.42 -25.19 4.61
CA TYR A 28 -4.31 -25.97 4.05
C TYR A 28 -4.76 -26.92 2.94
N GLY A 29 -4.10 -26.82 1.78
CA GLY A 29 -4.46 -27.52 0.54
C GLY A 29 -5.35 -26.71 -0.41
N GLU A 30 -5.86 -25.56 0.03
CA GLU A 30 -6.72 -24.65 -0.74
C GLU A 30 -6.02 -23.32 -1.07
N GLU A 31 -4.70 -23.25 -0.93
CA GLU A 31 -3.90 -22.07 -1.26
C GLU A 31 -4.05 -21.73 -2.74
N VAL A 32 -4.30 -20.46 -3.06
CA VAL A 32 -4.35 -20.01 -4.44
C VAL A 32 -2.94 -19.70 -4.95
N LYS A 33 -2.64 -20.19 -6.16
CA LYS A 33 -1.37 -19.94 -6.83
C LYS A 33 -1.60 -19.78 -8.33
N PHE A 34 -0.98 -18.76 -8.92
CA PHE A 34 -1.03 -18.50 -10.35
C PHE A 34 0.08 -19.23 -11.12
N GLY A 35 -0.15 -19.54 -12.40
CA GLY A 35 0.83 -20.14 -13.31
C GLY A 35 0.32 -21.37 -14.08
N GLY A 36 1.13 -21.86 -15.01
CA GLY A 36 0.79 -23.03 -15.84
C GLY A 36 0.47 -24.27 -14.99
N GLY A 37 -0.75 -24.80 -15.14
CA GLY A 37 -1.23 -25.96 -14.38
C GLY A 37 -1.46 -25.71 -12.88
N LYS A 38 -1.53 -24.44 -12.43
CA LYS A 38 -1.75 -24.09 -11.02
C LYS A 38 -3.24 -23.88 -10.71
N VAL A 39 -3.54 -23.19 -9.62
CA VAL A 39 -4.88 -23.16 -9.00
C VAL A 39 -5.78 -22.09 -9.63
N ILE A 40 -5.27 -20.88 -9.83
CA ILE A 40 -6.06 -19.76 -10.41
C ILE A 40 -6.22 -20.01 -11.91
N ARG A 41 -7.28 -20.75 -12.25
CA ARG A 41 -7.71 -21.11 -13.61
C ARG A 41 -9.23 -21.20 -13.63
N ASP A 42 -9.79 -21.04 -14.83
CA ASP A 42 -11.23 -21.12 -15.09
C ASP A 42 -11.87 -22.38 -14.49
N GLY A 43 -12.93 -22.18 -13.70
CA GLY A 43 -13.66 -23.25 -13.01
C GLY A 43 -12.91 -23.91 -11.85
N MET A 44 -11.66 -23.50 -11.59
CA MET A 44 -10.84 -23.94 -10.46
C MET A 44 -10.81 -22.84 -9.41
N GLY A 45 -9.64 -22.30 -9.05
CA GLY A 45 -9.53 -21.17 -8.12
C GLY A 45 -10.08 -19.84 -8.65
N GLN A 46 -10.47 -19.78 -9.93
CA GLN A 46 -11.18 -18.65 -10.53
C GLN A 46 -12.67 -19.01 -10.72
N SER A 47 -13.56 -18.23 -10.13
CA SER A 47 -15.01 -18.38 -10.23
C SER A 47 -15.58 -17.82 -11.54
N GLN A 48 -16.87 -18.08 -11.79
CA GLN A 48 -17.64 -17.47 -12.88
C GLN A 48 -18.31 -16.14 -12.50
N ARG A 49 -18.02 -15.61 -11.30
CA ARG A 49 -18.67 -14.41 -10.79
C ARG A 49 -18.25 -13.18 -11.62
N VAL A 50 -19.19 -12.25 -11.77
CA VAL A 50 -18.97 -11.00 -12.48
C VAL A 50 -18.10 -10.03 -11.67
N SER A 51 -17.55 -9.01 -12.32
CA SER A 51 -16.69 -8.01 -11.69
C SER A 51 -17.33 -7.28 -10.50
N LYS A 52 -18.67 -7.22 -10.42
CA LYS A 52 -19.38 -6.68 -9.25
C LYS A 52 -19.09 -7.46 -7.96
N ASP A 53 -18.85 -8.77 -8.07
CA ASP A 53 -18.68 -9.65 -6.91
C ASP A 53 -17.22 -10.06 -6.69
N ALA A 54 -16.40 -10.08 -7.74
CA ALA A 54 -14.97 -10.40 -7.65
C ALA A 54 -14.10 -9.16 -7.36
N VAL A 55 -12.87 -9.37 -6.87
CA VAL A 55 -11.87 -8.30 -6.71
C VAL A 55 -11.18 -7.98 -8.04
N ASP A 56 -10.66 -6.78 -8.18
CA ASP A 56 -9.92 -6.36 -9.39
C ASP A 56 -8.49 -6.88 -9.37
N VAL A 57 -7.86 -6.93 -8.19
CA VAL A 57 -6.52 -7.48 -7.99
C VAL A 57 -6.50 -8.33 -6.72
N VAL A 58 -5.78 -9.45 -6.77
CA VAL A 58 -5.46 -10.26 -5.59
C VAL A 58 -3.94 -10.38 -5.42
N ILE A 59 -3.43 -10.12 -4.21
CA ILE A 59 -2.07 -10.45 -3.81
C ILE A 59 -2.12 -11.76 -3.03
N THR A 60 -1.54 -12.83 -3.57
CA THR A 60 -1.67 -14.18 -3.00
C THR A 60 -0.59 -14.50 -1.99
N ASN A 61 -0.93 -15.17 -0.89
CA ASN A 61 -0.01 -15.73 0.10
C ASN A 61 1.00 -14.73 0.69
N ALA A 62 0.60 -13.47 0.88
CA ALA A 62 1.47 -12.44 1.44
C ALA A 62 1.69 -12.65 2.94
N LEU A 63 2.92 -12.43 3.42
CA LEU A 63 3.17 -12.24 4.84
C LEU A 63 2.98 -10.75 5.17
N ILE A 64 1.87 -10.41 5.80
CA ILE A 64 1.55 -9.04 6.18
C ILE A 64 2.27 -8.71 7.48
N LEU A 65 2.97 -7.58 7.49
CA LEU A 65 3.57 -6.99 8.68
C LEU A 65 2.97 -5.60 8.88
N ASP A 66 2.11 -5.46 9.88
CA ASP A 66 1.45 -4.20 10.19
C ASP A 66 1.25 -4.04 11.71
N HIS A 67 0.83 -2.85 12.13
CA HIS A 67 0.71 -2.49 13.55
C HIS A 67 -0.28 -3.37 14.34
N TRP A 68 -1.21 -4.04 13.65
CA TRP A 68 -2.23 -4.90 14.27
C TRP A 68 -1.83 -6.38 14.31
N GLY A 69 -0.76 -6.81 13.62
CA GLY A 69 -0.30 -8.18 13.64
C GLY A 69 0.65 -8.58 12.50
N ILE A 70 1.17 -9.80 12.61
CA ILE A 70 2.06 -10.44 11.63
C ILE A 70 1.36 -11.68 11.07
N VAL A 71 0.60 -11.48 9.99
CA VAL A 71 -0.39 -12.46 9.53
C VAL A 71 -0.17 -12.86 8.09
N LYS A 72 -0.29 -14.15 7.81
CA LYS A 72 -0.26 -14.72 6.48
C LYS A 72 -1.68 -14.73 5.89
N ALA A 73 -1.88 -14.08 4.75
CA ALA A 73 -3.19 -13.97 4.11
C ALA A 73 -3.10 -13.61 2.62
N ASP A 74 -4.22 -13.75 1.91
CA ASP A 74 -4.43 -13.11 0.62
C ASP A 74 -5.01 -11.69 0.82
N ILE A 75 -4.66 -10.75 -0.05
CA ILE A 75 -5.15 -9.37 -0.02
C ILE A 75 -5.98 -9.10 -1.27
N GLY A 76 -7.24 -8.69 -1.08
CA GLY A 76 -8.16 -8.32 -2.15
C GLY A 76 -8.25 -6.81 -2.33
N ILE A 77 -8.09 -6.34 -3.57
CA ILE A 77 -8.18 -4.93 -3.95
C ILE A 77 -9.30 -4.75 -4.96
N LYS A 78 -10.16 -3.76 -4.72
CA LYS A 78 -11.25 -3.38 -5.61
C LYS A 78 -11.42 -1.88 -5.65
N GLU A 79 -11.57 -1.31 -6.84
CA GLU A 79 -11.74 0.12 -7.08
C GLU A 79 -10.66 0.96 -6.36
N GLY A 80 -9.41 0.49 -6.40
CA GLY A 80 -8.26 1.15 -5.79
C GLY A 80 -8.21 1.10 -4.25
N ARG A 81 -9.03 0.27 -3.60
CA ARG A 81 -9.08 0.12 -2.14
C ARG A 81 -8.91 -1.32 -1.71
N ILE A 82 -8.31 -1.52 -0.54
CA ILE A 82 -8.28 -2.83 0.13
C ILE A 82 -9.71 -3.15 0.58
N VAL A 83 -10.24 -4.29 0.12
CA VAL A 83 -11.60 -4.75 0.47
C VAL A 83 -11.61 -6.02 1.30
N GLY A 84 -10.47 -6.72 1.40
CA GLY A 84 -10.36 -7.92 2.21
C GLY A 84 -8.92 -8.31 2.50
N VAL A 85 -8.72 -8.88 3.70
CA VAL A 85 -7.50 -9.58 4.11
C VAL A 85 -7.95 -10.93 4.67
N GLY A 86 -7.73 -12.00 3.92
CA GLY A 86 -8.47 -13.23 4.11
C GLY A 86 -7.96 -14.39 3.25
N LYS A 87 -8.88 -15.23 2.80
CA LYS A 87 -8.65 -16.37 1.92
C LYS A 87 -9.33 -16.13 0.58
N ALA A 88 -8.51 -16.00 -0.47
CA ALA A 88 -9.00 -15.79 -1.82
C ALA A 88 -9.30 -17.12 -2.53
N GLY A 89 -10.19 -17.08 -3.52
CA GLY A 89 -10.43 -18.23 -4.39
C GLY A 89 -11.81 -18.24 -5.04
N ASN A 90 -12.24 -19.46 -5.39
CA ASN A 90 -13.55 -19.70 -5.96
C ASN A 90 -14.48 -20.36 -4.93
N PRO A 91 -15.55 -19.67 -4.48
CA PRO A 91 -16.47 -20.24 -3.50
C PRO A 91 -17.29 -21.43 -4.03
N ASP A 92 -17.32 -21.66 -5.34
CA ASP A 92 -18.06 -22.77 -5.93
C ASP A 92 -17.39 -24.13 -5.67
N ILE A 93 -16.08 -24.15 -5.41
CA ILE A 93 -15.30 -25.39 -5.22
C ILE A 93 -14.32 -25.37 -4.04
N GLN A 94 -14.03 -24.21 -3.45
CA GLN A 94 -13.09 -24.07 -2.33
C GLN A 94 -13.80 -23.64 -1.05
N SER A 95 -13.36 -24.18 0.09
CA SER A 95 -13.90 -23.82 1.40
C SER A 95 -13.30 -22.52 1.94
N GLY A 96 -14.06 -21.78 2.76
CA GLY A 96 -13.56 -20.63 3.52
C GLY A 96 -13.23 -19.38 2.70
N VAL A 97 -13.69 -19.28 1.44
CA VAL A 97 -13.42 -18.12 0.57
C VAL A 97 -14.18 -16.88 1.05
N ASP A 98 -13.45 -15.81 1.33
CA ASP A 98 -14.00 -14.48 1.63
C ASP A 98 -13.60 -13.43 0.56
N ILE A 99 -12.59 -13.71 -0.26
CA ILE A 99 -12.14 -12.87 -1.38
C ILE A 99 -12.35 -13.63 -2.70
N ILE A 100 -13.36 -13.21 -3.48
CA ILE A 100 -13.71 -13.91 -4.72
C ILE A 100 -12.76 -13.52 -5.85
N ILE A 101 -12.14 -14.52 -6.47
CA ILE A 101 -11.39 -14.39 -7.72
C ILE A 101 -12.33 -14.70 -8.89
N GLY A 102 -12.40 -13.81 -9.87
CA GLY A 102 -13.21 -13.96 -11.08
C GLY A 102 -12.42 -13.67 -12.35
N PRO A 103 -13.07 -13.66 -13.54
CA PRO A 103 -12.39 -13.43 -14.82
C PRO A 103 -11.76 -12.04 -14.97
N SER A 104 -12.16 -11.07 -14.14
CA SER A 104 -11.63 -9.70 -14.14
C SER A 104 -10.54 -9.47 -13.08
N THR A 105 -10.10 -10.51 -12.38
CA THR A 105 -9.12 -10.39 -11.30
C THR A 105 -7.69 -10.59 -11.81
N GLU A 106 -6.83 -9.59 -11.63
CA GLU A 106 -5.38 -9.71 -11.82
C GLU A 106 -4.72 -10.36 -10.59
N ALA A 107 -3.65 -11.13 -10.81
CA ALA A 107 -2.95 -11.87 -9.76
C ALA A 107 -1.50 -11.38 -9.56
N ILE A 108 -1.17 -10.99 -8.34
CA ILE A 108 0.19 -10.68 -7.90
C ILE A 108 0.64 -11.77 -6.92
N ALA A 109 1.77 -12.42 -7.20
CA ALA A 109 2.32 -13.48 -6.35
C ALA A 109 3.08 -12.88 -5.16
N GLY A 110 2.50 -12.96 -3.96
CA GLY A 110 3.09 -12.51 -2.69
C GLY A 110 3.79 -13.62 -1.90
N GLU A 111 3.76 -14.88 -2.36
CA GLU A 111 4.39 -15.99 -1.65
C GLU A 111 5.89 -15.78 -1.39
N GLY A 112 6.25 -15.73 -0.10
CA GLY A 112 7.64 -15.51 0.32
C GLY A 112 8.08 -14.04 0.34
N LEU A 113 7.16 -13.11 0.09
CA LEU A 113 7.36 -11.67 0.24
C LEU A 113 6.66 -11.15 1.49
N ILE A 114 7.15 -10.03 2.01
CA ILE A 114 6.51 -9.27 3.09
C ILE A 114 5.74 -8.11 2.47
N ALA A 115 4.49 -7.93 2.90
CA ALA A 115 3.66 -6.80 2.53
C ALA A 115 3.50 -5.85 3.73
N THR A 116 3.75 -4.55 3.52
CA THR A 116 3.51 -3.49 4.49
C THR A 116 2.65 -2.39 3.87
N ALA A 117 2.08 -1.53 4.70
CA ALA A 117 1.57 -0.26 4.21
C ALA A 117 2.70 0.60 3.61
N GLY A 118 2.35 1.53 2.72
CA GLY A 118 3.26 2.56 2.25
C GLY A 118 3.54 3.59 3.36
N GLY A 119 4.78 4.06 3.45
CA GLY A 119 5.18 5.02 4.47
C GLY A 119 4.59 6.41 4.25
N ILE A 120 4.43 7.15 5.36
CA ILE A 120 4.00 8.55 5.37
C ILE A 120 5.12 9.37 5.99
N ASP A 121 5.75 10.23 5.18
CA ASP A 121 6.74 11.20 5.66
C ASP A 121 6.04 12.55 5.89
N ALA A 122 6.07 13.04 7.13
CA ALA A 122 5.40 14.26 7.55
C ALA A 122 6.35 15.45 7.81
N HIS A 123 7.61 15.36 7.38
CA HIS A 123 8.59 16.43 7.53
C HIS A 123 9.33 16.72 6.22
N ILE A 124 8.58 16.93 5.14
CA ILE A 124 9.18 17.21 3.84
C ILE A 124 9.41 18.71 3.64
N HIS A 125 10.66 19.06 3.33
CA HIS A 125 10.99 20.33 2.69
C HIS A 125 10.91 20.14 1.19
N PHE A 126 9.92 20.75 0.51
CA PHE A 126 9.75 20.64 -0.94
C PHE A 126 10.75 21.52 -1.69
N ILE A 127 12.03 21.13 -1.61
CA ILE A 127 13.18 21.83 -2.20
C ILE A 127 13.27 21.54 -3.70
N CYS A 128 13.03 20.29 -4.09
CA CYS A 128 13.09 19.87 -5.48
C CYS A 128 12.19 18.64 -5.75
N PRO A 129 11.63 18.50 -6.96
CA PRO A 129 10.71 17.40 -7.28
C PRO A 129 11.38 16.02 -7.31
N GLN A 130 12.71 15.93 -7.45
CA GLN A 130 13.44 14.66 -7.48
C GLN A 130 13.31 13.87 -6.16
N GLN A 131 12.98 14.54 -5.04
CA GLN A 131 12.70 13.88 -3.77
C GLN A 131 11.58 12.85 -3.88
N VAL A 132 10.64 13.01 -4.83
CA VAL A 132 9.53 12.06 -5.02
C VAL A 132 10.04 10.70 -5.46
N ASP A 133 11.04 10.64 -6.35
CA ASP A 133 11.61 9.39 -6.81
C ASP A 133 12.32 8.67 -5.66
N ASP A 134 13.12 9.41 -4.88
CA ASP A 134 13.82 8.86 -3.71
C ASP A 134 12.84 8.36 -2.62
N ALA A 135 11.77 9.11 -2.38
CA ALA A 135 10.72 8.74 -1.43
C ALA A 135 9.99 7.45 -1.89
N LEU A 136 9.58 7.40 -3.16
CA LEU A 136 8.87 6.24 -3.70
C LEU A 136 9.74 4.97 -3.69
N MET A 137 11.02 5.09 -4.06
CA MET A 137 11.96 3.96 -4.08
C MET A 137 12.32 3.46 -2.67
N SER A 138 12.13 4.27 -1.64
CA SER A 138 12.27 3.87 -0.23
C SER A 138 10.97 3.37 0.40
N GLY A 139 9.86 3.32 -0.36
CA GLY A 139 8.57 2.81 0.11
C GLY A 139 7.65 3.86 0.74
N ILE A 140 7.97 5.14 0.64
CA ILE A 140 7.07 6.23 1.02
C ILE A 140 6.05 6.46 -0.09
N THR A 141 4.77 6.53 0.28
CA THR A 141 3.66 6.77 -0.67
C THR A 141 2.87 8.04 -0.35
N THR A 142 3.25 8.75 0.73
CA THR A 142 2.65 10.04 1.11
C THR A 142 3.71 10.98 1.67
N MET A 143 3.72 12.22 1.17
CA MET A 143 4.63 13.28 1.57
C MET A 143 3.84 14.49 2.09
N ILE A 144 4.01 14.85 3.36
CA ILE A 144 3.42 16.02 4.00
C ILE A 144 4.54 16.97 4.41
N GLY A 145 4.40 18.24 4.05
CA GLY A 145 5.47 19.20 4.26
C GLY A 145 5.17 20.58 3.69
N GLY A 146 6.19 21.36 3.38
CA GLY A 146 6.00 22.67 2.75
C GLY A 146 7.24 23.17 2.03
N GLY A 147 7.03 24.06 1.06
CA GLY A 147 8.12 24.63 0.28
C GLY A 147 7.66 25.21 -1.05
N THR A 148 8.59 25.92 -1.70
CA THR A 148 8.38 26.56 -3.02
C THR A 148 9.60 26.34 -3.93
N GLY A 149 10.29 25.21 -3.78
CA GLY A 149 11.56 24.95 -4.44
C GLY A 149 12.78 25.45 -3.66
N PRO A 150 13.93 25.70 -4.32
CA PRO A 150 15.22 25.96 -3.67
C PRO A 150 15.37 27.41 -3.14
N ALA A 151 14.35 27.92 -2.47
CA ALA A 151 14.35 29.22 -1.81
C ALA A 151 14.89 29.12 -0.39
N ALA A 152 15.52 30.19 0.12
CA ALA A 152 16.09 30.23 1.47
C ALA A 152 15.05 29.86 2.57
N GLY A 153 13.80 30.27 2.40
CA GLY A 153 12.71 29.89 3.31
C GLY A 153 12.42 28.39 3.31
N THR A 154 12.33 27.76 2.14
CA THR A 154 12.10 26.32 2.00
C THR A 154 13.28 25.50 2.48
N ASN A 155 14.51 25.97 2.25
CA ASN A 155 15.71 25.32 2.77
C ASN A 155 15.77 25.29 4.31
N ALA A 156 15.01 26.17 4.98
CA ALA A 156 14.99 26.27 6.44
C ALA A 156 13.68 25.79 7.08
N THR A 157 12.56 25.82 6.35
CA THR A 157 11.21 25.58 6.91
C THR A 157 10.34 24.77 5.96
N THR A 158 9.53 23.86 6.50
CA THR A 158 8.49 23.12 5.78
C THR A 158 7.24 23.98 5.61
N CYS A 159 7.38 25.16 4.99
CA CYS A 159 6.28 26.10 4.80
C CYS A 159 6.09 26.45 3.32
N THR A 160 4.85 26.33 2.84
CA THR A 160 4.38 26.88 1.57
C THR A 160 3.58 28.16 1.86
N PRO A 161 4.20 29.36 1.81
CA PRO A 161 3.62 30.55 2.42
C PRO A 161 2.56 31.24 1.53
N GLY A 162 1.32 31.28 2.02
CA GLY A 162 0.22 32.07 1.45
C GLY A 162 -0.52 31.42 0.27
N PRO A 163 -1.73 31.90 -0.06
CA PRO A 163 -2.65 31.19 -0.98
C PRO A 163 -2.08 30.95 -2.38
N TRP A 164 -1.36 31.92 -2.94
CA TRP A 164 -0.80 31.80 -4.29
C TRP A 164 0.25 30.68 -4.39
N ASN A 165 1.15 30.58 -3.40
CA ASN A 165 2.18 29.53 -3.39
C ASN A 165 1.56 28.15 -3.17
N ILE A 166 0.57 28.04 -2.28
CA ILE A 166 -0.15 26.78 -2.05
C ILE A 166 -0.83 26.32 -3.34
N HIS A 167 -1.55 27.21 -4.03
CA HIS A 167 -2.18 26.89 -5.30
C HIS A 167 -1.18 26.43 -6.37
N ARG A 168 -0.03 27.11 -6.49
CA ARG A 168 1.04 26.71 -7.43
C ARG A 168 1.63 25.36 -7.10
N MET A 169 1.81 25.05 -5.82
CA MET A 169 2.31 23.74 -5.41
C MET A 169 1.31 22.62 -5.72
N TYR A 170 0.01 22.82 -5.52
CA TYR A 170 -1.00 21.85 -5.94
C TYR A 170 -0.97 21.58 -7.45
N GLN A 171 -0.83 22.62 -8.28
CA GLN A 171 -0.67 22.46 -9.72
C GLN A 171 0.61 21.71 -10.09
N ALA A 172 1.72 21.97 -9.38
CA ALA A 172 3.01 21.35 -9.67
C ALA A 172 3.08 19.85 -9.36
N VAL A 173 2.17 19.33 -8.52
CA VAL A 173 2.18 17.93 -8.08
C VAL A 173 1.15 17.05 -8.78
N GLU A 174 0.32 17.58 -9.69
CA GLU A 174 -0.73 16.79 -10.37
C GLU A 174 -0.17 15.58 -11.13
N GLU A 175 1.06 15.66 -11.63
CA GLU A 175 1.70 14.60 -12.43
C GLU A 175 2.64 13.70 -11.60
N LEU A 176 2.75 13.92 -10.28
CA LEU A 176 3.70 13.19 -9.43
C LEU A 176 3.04 11.97 -8.78
N PRO A 177 3.69 10.78 -8.79
CA PRO A 177 3.08 9.50 -8.42
C PRO A 177 3.04 9.25 -6.91
N ILE A 178 2.76 10.28 -6.10
CA ILE A 178 2.69 10.17 -4.65
C ILE A 178 1.58 11.07 -4.07
N ASN A 179 1.10 10.77 -2.87
CA ASN A 179 0.11 11.62 -2.20
C ASN A 179 0.81 12.83 -1.54
N PHE A 180 0.16 13.99 -1.57
CA PHE A 180 0.73 15.24 -1.03
C PHE A 180 -0.17 15.91 0.01
N GLY A 181 0.46 16.53 1.02
CA GLY A 181 -0.16 17.51 1.91
C GLY A 181 0.77 18.71 2.13
N PHE A 182 0.23 19.93 2.03
CA PHE A 182 1.01 21.17 2.19
C PHE A 182 0.72 21.88 3.51
N LEU A 183 1.78 22.37 4.16
CA LEU A 183 1.76 23.13 5.39
C LEU A 183 1.98 24.62 5.08
N GLY A 184 1.08 25.47 5.58
CA GLY A 184 1.23 26.93 5.51
C GLY A 184 2.32 27.46 6.46
N LYS A 185 2.55 28.77 6.43
CA LYS A 185 3.43 29.44 7.39
C LYS A 185 2.63 29.83 8.64
N GLY A 186 2.83 29.10 9.74
CA GLY A 186 2.10 29.34 10.99
C GLY A 186 2.58 30.55 11.81
N ASN A 187 3.71 31.17 11.44
CA ASN A 187 4.29 32.28 12.19
C ASN A 187 3.55 33.60 11.89
N ALA A 188 2.46 33.87 12.60
CA ALA A 188 1.73 35.13 12.59
C ALA A 188 1.17 35.46 13.98
N SER A 189 0.96 36.75 14.27
CA SER A 189 0.34 37.21 15.53
C SER A 189 -1.13 37.57 15.40
N LEU A 190 -1.68 37.52 14.18
CA LEU A 190 -3.09 37.79 13.88
C LEU A 190 -3.68 36.61 13.09
N PRO A 191 -4.93 36.19 13.38
CA PRO A 191 -5.52 34.99 12.79
C PRO A 191 -5.84 35.12 11.31
N MET A 192 -6.15 36.33 10.83
CA MET A 192 -6.61 36.55 9.44
C MET A 192 -5.62 36.04 8.38
N ALA A 193 -4.31 36.14 8.63
CA ALA A 193 -3.27 35.65 7.72
C ALA A 193 -3.05 34.12 7.80
N LEU A 194 -3.69 33.43 8.77
CA LEU A 194 -3.65 31.98 8.93
C LEU A 194 -4.93 31.31 8.40
N GLU A 195 -6.03 32.06 8.35
CA GLU A 195 -7.36 31.60 7.90
C GLU A 195 -7.56 31.72 6.37
N GLU A 196 -6.68 32.42 5.67
CA GLU A 196 -6.76 32.67 4.21
C GLU A 196 -6.45 31.46 3.31
#